data_AF-A0A7C5G5A9-F1
#
_entry.id   AF-A0A7C5G5A9-F1
#
_cell.length_a   1.000
_cell.length_b   1.000
_cell.length_c   1.000
_cell.angle_alpha   90.00
_cell.angle_beta   90.00
_cell.angle_gamma   90.00
#
_symmetry.space_group_name_H-M   'P 1'
#
loop_
_entity.id
_entity.type
_entity.pdbx_description
1 polymer ?
#
loop_
_entity_poly.entity_id
_entity_poly.type
_entity_poly.pdbx_seq_one_letter_code
_entity_poly.pdbx_strand_id
1 'polypeptide(L)' 'MDKLALVLGNERFGIPSEVRERCVFSVGIPQKRKADEGLDSLNVAAAAAILLWEGSP' A
#
# COMPACT_ATOMS: atom_id res chain seq x y z
N MET A 1 -11.91 -20.93 0.90
CA MET A 1 -11.09 -19.80 0.40
C MET A 1 -11.37 -18.63 1.32
N ASP A 2 -10.35 -18.17 2.03
CA ASP A 2 -10.49 -16.98 2.86
C ASP A 2 -10.55 -15.74 1.96
N LYS A 3 -11.41 -14.80 2.32
CA LYS A 3 -11.55 -13.54 1.57
C LYS A 3 -10.40 -12.61 1.95
N LEU A 4 -9.67 -12.13 0.95
CA LEU A 4 -8.64 -11.10 1.13
C LEU A 4 -9.24 -9.72 0.87
N ALA A 5 -8.99 -8.78 1.78
CA ALA A 5 -9.30 -7.36 1.58
C ALA A 5 -7.99 -6.56 1.55
N LEU A 6 -7.79 -5.78 0.50
CA LEU A 6 -6.70 -4.81 0.42
C LEU A 6 -7.19 -3.47 0.92
N VAL A 7 -6.51 -2.91 1.92
CA VAL A 7 -6.76 -1.56 2.44
C VAL A 7 -5.69 -0.63 1.89
N LEU A 8 -6.11 0.38 1.13
CA LEU A 8 -5.23 1.35 0.50
C LEU A 8 -5.45 2.73 1.13
N GLY A 9 -4.36 3.43 1.40
CA GLY A 9 -4.39 4.75 2.01
C GLY A 9 -4.80 5.84 1.04
N ASN A 10 -5.27 6.97 1.59
CA ASN A 10 -5.45 8.19 0.81
C ASN A 10 -4.08 8.74 0.34
N GLU A 11 -4.00 9.33 -0.85
CA GLU A 11 -2.73 9.77 -1.44
C GLU A 11 -1.94 10.76 -0.58
N ARG A 12 -2.61 11.59 0.22
CA ARG A 12 -1.96 12.60 1.05
C ARG A 12 -1.81 12.18 2.50
N PHE A 13 -2.75 11.38 3.01
CA PHE A 13 -2.86 11.10 4.44
C PHE A 13 -2.51 9.65 4.81
N GLY A 14 -2.36 8.76 3.83
CA GLY A 14 -2.11 7.34 4.08
C GLY A 14 -3.31 6.64 4.71
N ILE A 15 -3.03 5.60 5.50
CA ILE A 15 -4.03 4.82 6.24
C ILE A 15 -4.06 5.33 7.68
N PRO A 16 -5.24 5.74 8.22
CA PRO A 16 -5.37 6.11 9.63
C PRO A 16 -4.91 4.99 10.57
N SER A 17 -4.28 5.35 11.70
CA SER A 17 -3.76 4.37 12.66
C SER A 17 -4.82 3.37 13.13
N GLU A 18 -6.02 3.86 13.43
CA GLU A 18 -7.18 3.04 13.84
C GLU A 18 -7.62 2.00 12.79
N VAL A 19 -7.37 2.26 11.50
CA VAL A 19 -7.64 1.32 10.41
C VAL A 19 -6.47 0.36 10.28
N ARG A 20 -5.24 0.87 10.34
CA ARG A 20 -4.01 0.07 10.23
C ARG A 20 -3.90 -0.98 11.34
N GLU A 21 -4.30 -0.64 12.56
CA GLU A 21 -4.32 -1.56 13.71
C GLU A 21 -5.31 -2.72 13.55
N ARG A 22 -6.30 -2.59 12.66
CA ARG A 22 -7.26 -3.65 12.32
C ARG A 22 -6.76 -4.56 11.20
N CYS A 23 -5.68 -4.19 10.51
CA CYS A 23 -5.09 -5.00 9.44
C CYS A 23 -4.24 -6.13 10.04
N VAL A 24 -4.41 -7.35 9.54
CA VAL A 24 -3.64 -8.52 9.98
C VAL A 24 -2.16 -8.40 9.64
N PHE A 25 -1.85 -7.76 8.52
CA PHE A 25 -0.48 -7.50 8.07
C PHE A 25 -0.41 -6.20 7.27
N SER A 26 0.79 -5.63 7.17
CA SER A 26 1.11 -4.48 6.32
C SER A 26 2.23 -4.87 5.36
N VAL A 27 2.09 -4.50 4.10
CA VAL A 27 3.09 -4.69 3.05
C VAL A 27 3.48 -3.34 2.44
N GLY A 28 4.69 -3.25 1.90
CA GLY A 28 5.18 -2.07 1.20
C GLY A 28 5.89 -2.45 -0.08
N ILE A 29 5.66 -1.70 -1.15
CA ILE A 29 6.34 -1.89 -2.44
C ILE A 29 7.75 -1.28 -2.32
N PRO A 30 8.83 -2.03 -2.56
CA PRO A 30 10.17 -1.48 -2.52
C PRO A 30 10.34 -0.36 -3.55
N GLN A 31 10.86 0.80 -3.11
CA GLN A 31 11.19 1.93 -3.98
C GLN A 31 12.71 2.14 -3.97
N LYS A 32 13.29 2.40 -5.15
CA LYS A 32 14.73 2.64 -5.29
C LYS A 32 15.17 4.01 -4.75
N ARG A 33 14.31 5.02 -4.87
CA ARG A 33 14.58 6.38 -4.40
C ARG A 33 14.14 6.52 -2.94
N LYS A 34 14.91 7.29 -2.20
CA LYS A 34 14.62 7.61 -0.81
C LYS A 34 13.74 8.86 -0.73
N ALA A 35 12.99 8.98 0.37
CA ALA A 35 12.10 10.10 0.64
C ALA A 35 12.76 11.49 0.52
N ASP A 36 14.05 11.57 0.87
CA ASP A 36 14.88 12.78 0.78
C ASP A 36 15.22 13.20 -0.66
N GLU A 37 15.00 12.34 -1.66
CA GLU A 37 15.17 12.65 -3.08
C GLU A 37 13.89 13.21 -3.74
N GLY A 38 12.89 13.59 -2.94
CA GLY A 38 11.68 14.29 -3.40
C GLY A 38 10.60 13.37 -3.98
N LEU A 39 10.72 12.05 -3.81
CA LEU A 39 9.71 11.09 -4.24
C LEU A 39 9.42 10.11 -3.09
N ASP A 40 8.37 10.42 -2.33
CA ASP A 40 8.10 9.79 -1.03
C ASP A 40 7.14 8.58 -1.13
N SER A 41 6.38 8.47 -2.23
CA SER A 41 5.43 7.37 -2.44
C SER A 41 5.02 7.19 -3.90
N LEU A 42 4.45 6.02 -4.22
CA LEU A 42 3.74 5.79 -5.48
C LEU A 42 2.33 6.38 -5.39
N ASN A 43 1.77 6.76 -6.55
CA ASN A 43 0.33 6.97 -6.65
C ASN A 43 -0.43 5.71 -6.20
N VAL A 44 -1.55 5.89 -5.49
CA VAL A 44 -2.31 4.78 -4.88
C VAL A 44 -2.83 3.78 -5.92
N ALA A 45 -3.23 4.23 -7.11
CA ALA A 45 -3.71 3.35 -8.16
C ALA A 45 -2.58 2.49 -8.74
N ALA A 46 -1.38 3.05 -8.88
CA ALA A 46 -0.21 2.29 -9.29
C ALA A 46 0.19 1.24 -8.23
N ALA A 47 0.15 1.61 -6.95
CA ALA A 47 0.38 0.68 -5.86
C ALA A 47 -0.67 -0.45 -5.84
N ALA A 48 -1.94 -0.12 -6.04
CA ALA A 48 -3.03 -1.09 -6.13
C ALA A 48 -2.82 -2.08 -7.26
N ALA A 49 -2.43 -1.60 -8.45
CA ALA A 49 -2.20 -2.45 -9.62
C ALA A 49 -1.08 -3.46 -9.37
N ILE A 50 0.04 -3.03 -8.78
CA ILE A 50 1.15 -3.91 -8.43
C ILE A 50 0.70 -4.98 -7.43
N LEU A 51 0.01 -4.58 -6.35
CA LEU A 51 -0.46 -5.50 -5.32
C LEU A 51 -1.46 -6.53 -5.84
N LEU A 52 -2.39 -6.10 -6.70
CA LEU A 52 -3.35 -7.01 -7.34
C LEU A 52 -2.67 -7.99 -8.30
N TRP A 53 -1.67 -7.52 -9.05
CA TRP A 53 -0.91 -8.36 -9.97
C TRP A 53 -0.09 -9.42 -9.22
N GLU A 54 0.71 -9.01 -8.24
CA GLU A 54 1.52 -9.93 -7.41
C GLU A 54 0.67 -10.90 -6.58
N GLY A 55 -0.52 -10.47 -6.14
CA GLY A 55 -1.45 -11.28 -5.37
C GLY A 55 -2.35 -12.18 -6.23
N SER A 56 -2.27 -12.09 -7.56
CA SER A 56 -3.01 -12.97 -8.46
C SER A 56 -2.32 -14.34 -8.52
N PRO A 57 -3.06 -15.45 -8.35
CA PRO A 57 -2.52 -16.80 -8.40
C PRO A 57 -2.09 -17.24 -9.80
#